data_AF-A0A6P0X1E1-F1
#
_entry.id   AF-A0A6P0X1E1-F1
#
_cell.length_a   1.000
_cell.length_b   1.000
_cell.length_c   1.000
_cell.angle_alpha   90.00
_cell.angle_beta   90.00
_cell.angle_gamma   90.00
#
_symmetry.space_group_name_H-M   'P 1'
#
loop_
_entity.id
_entity.type
_entity.pdbx_description
1 polymer ?
#
loop_
_entity_poly.entity_id
_entity_poly.type
_entity_poly.pdbx_seq_one_letter_code
_entity_poly.pdbx_strand_id
1 'polypeptide(L)'
;WDMGKPVDVLEIDGHATSKQVSELERMLCNEVPFLGKFCSLEGNQDIGKVTGTTGETLQSFPLAITQLLITYHMLKAANIHQLGDLGLSL
;
A
#
# COMPACT_ATOMS: atom_id res chain seq x y z
N TRP A 1 -7.97 -10.24 -16.49
CA TRP A 1 -6.83 -10.93 -15.87
C TRP A 1 -5.99 -11.53 -16.99
N ASP A 2 -4.70 -11.22 -17.00
CA ASP A 2 -3.82 -11.33 -18.16
C ASP A 2 -3.58 -12.80 -18.60
N MET A 3 -4.18 -13.16 -19.73
CA MET A 3 -3.61 -13.88 -20.89
C MET A 3 -2.32 -14.72 -20.67
N GLY A 4 -2.27 -15.60 -19.67
CA GLY A 4 -1.23 -16.64 -19.55
C GLY A 4 0.19 -16.14 -19.23
N LYS A 5 0.35 -14.93 -18.68
CA LYS A 5 1.64 -14.44 -18.21
C LYS A 5 1.93 -14.88 -16.77
N PRO A 6 3.21 -15.15 -16.42
CA PRO A 6 3.57 -15.49 -15.05
C PRO A 6 3.33 -14.28 -14.14
N VAL A 7 2.70 -14.53 -13.00
CA VAL A 7 2.44 -13.53 -11.95
C VAL A 7 2.75 -14.13 -10.60
N ASP A 8 3.30 -13.32 -9.71
CA ASP A 8 3.40 -13.64 -8.29
C ASP A 8 2.11 -13.24 -7.58
N VAL A 9 1.66 -14.07 -6.64
CA VAL A 9 0.44 -13.84 -5.87
C VAL A 9 0.81 -13.71 -4.39
N LEU A 10 0.39 -12.62 -3.78
CA LEU A 10 0.41 -12.43 -2.34
C LEU A 10 -1.02 -12.50 -1.81
N GLU A 11 -1.28 -13.48 -0.94
CA GLU A 11 -2.56 -13.59 -0.24
C GLU A 11 -2.48 -12.87 1.11
N ILE A 12 -3.55 -12.14 1.46
CA ILE A 12 -3.69 -11.45 2.74
C ILE A 12 -4.78 -12.14 3.56
N ASP A 13 -4.46 -12.50 4.81
CA ASP A 13 -5.40 -13.11 5.74
C ASP A 13 -6.58 -12.17 6.03
N GLY A 14 -7.81 -12.69 5.94
CA GLY A 14 -9.04 -11.96 6.26
C GLY A 14 -9.16 -11.53 7.72
N HIS A 15 -8.40 -12.14 8.64
CA HIS A 15 -8.35 -11.81 10.06
C HIS A 15 -7.20 -10.86 10.42
N ALA A 16 -6.63 -10.16 9.44
CA ALA A 16 -5.62 -9.15 9.71
C ALA A 16 -6.09 -8.13 10.76
N THR A 17 -5.14 -7.63 11.55
CA THR A 17 -5.41 -6.76 12.70
C THR A 17 -4.86 -5.35 12.47
N SER A 18 -5.38 -4.37 13.21
CA SER A 18 -4.86 -3.00 13.20
C SER A 18 -3.36 -2.94 13.50
N LYS A 19 -2.89 -3.77 14.44
CA LYS A 19 -1.46 -3.85 14.80
C LYS A 19 -0.59 -4.21 13.59
N GLN A 20 -1.01 -5.21 12.81
CA GLN A 20 -0.28 -5.63 11.61
C GLN A 20 -0.26 -4.52 10.55
N VAL A 21 -1.36 -3.76 10.41
CA VAL A 21 -1.41 -2.59 9.52
C VAL A 21 -0.37 -1.56 9.96
N SER A 22 -0.35 -1.19 11.25
CA SER A 22 0.58 -0.19 11.78
C SER A 22 2.05 -0.64 11.69
N GLU A 23 2.34 -1.93 11.88
CA GLU A 23 3.69 -2.47 11.74
C GLU A 23 4.18 -2.41 10.29
N LEU A 24 3.31 -2.77 9.34
CA LEU A 24 3.60 -2.68 7.91
C LEU A 24 3.79 -1.22 7.48
N GLU A 25 2.88 -0.34 7.87
CA GLU A 25 2.95 1.10 7.63
C GLU A 25 4.31 1.67 8.06
N ARG A 26 4.74 1.37 9.30
CA ARG A 26 6.03 1.81 9.83
C ARG A 26 7.19 1.27 8.99
N MET A 27 7.13 -0.01 8.58
CA MET A 27 8.17 -0.61 7.73
C MET A 27 8.27 0.11 6.38
N LEU A 28 7.14 0.28 5.68
CA LEU A 28 7.09 0.92 4.36
C LEU A 28 7.52 2.39 4.42
N CYS A 29 7.12 3.12 5.46
CA CYS A 29 7.56 4.51 5.69
C CYS A 29 9.08 4.63 5.85
N ASN A 30 9.70 3.69 6.57
CA ASN A 30 11.13 3.72 6.83
C ASN A 30 11.96 3.45 5.57
N GLU A 31 11.47 2.59 4.67
CA GLU A 31 12.15 2.32 3.41
C GLU A 31 12.08 3.47 2.41
N VAL A 32 11.06 4.31 2.54
CA VAL A 32 10.81 5.41 1.60
C VAL A 32 10.62 6.72 2.35
N PRO A 33 11.70 7.32 2.89
CA PRO A 33 11.61 8.47 3.79
C PRO A 33 10.88 9.68 3.18
N PHE A 34 10.99 9.86 1.86
CA PHE A 34 10.32 10.94 1.14
C PHE A 34 8.79 10.80 1.11
N LEU A 35 8.25 9.62 1.45
CA LEU A 35 6.82 9.34 1.55
C LEU A 35 6.25 9.51 2.97
N GLY A 36 7.06 9.94 3.94
CA GLY A 36 6.62 10.07 5.34
C GLY A 36 5.38 10.96 5.53
N LYS A 37 5.04 11.83 4.58
CA LYS A 37 3.82 12.65 4.60
C LYS A 37 2.55 11.92 4.12
N PHE A 38 2.70 10.82 3.39
CA PHE A 38 1.61 10.11 2.72
C PHE A 38 1.37 8.72 3.29
N CYS A 39 2.37 8.12 3.93
CA CYS A 39 2.30 6.76 4.42
C CYS A 39 1.80 6.63 5.88
N SER A 40 1.25 7.69 6.50
CA SER A 40 0.64 7.56 7.83
C SER A 40 -0.88 7.37 7.76
N LEU A 41 -1.44 6.42 8.52
CA LEU A 41 -2.89 6.32 8.75
C LEU A 41 -3.47 7.56 9.43
N GLU A 42 -2.66 8.30 10.20
CA GLU A 42 -3.05 9.62 10.74
C GLU A 42 -3.21 10.65 9.62
N GLY A 43 -2.51 10.46 8.50
CA GLY A 43 -2.60 11.31 7.30
C GLY A 43 -3.80 11.01 6.40
N ASN A 44 -4.31 9.78 6.42
CA ASN A 44 -5.51 9.40 5.67
C ASN A 44 -6.37 8.38 6.41
N GLN A 45 -7.45 8.86 7.03
CA GLN A 45 -8.40 8.04 7.76
C GLN A 45 -9.27 7.15 6.87
N ASP A 46 -9.20 7.26 5.54
CA ASP A 46 -10.03 6.49 4.61
C ASP A 46 -9.40 5.17 4.16
N ILE A 47 -8.15 4.90 4.54
CA ILE A 47 -7.48 3.64 4.23
C ILE A 47 -8.20 2.47 4.91
N GLY A 48 -8.50 1.45 4.12
CA GLY A 48 -9.23 0.26 4.55
C GLY A 48 -10.71 0.48 4.82
N LYS A 49 -11.25 1.69 4.62
CA LYS A 49 -12.70 1.91 4.73
C LYS A 49 -13.42 1.31 3.53
N VAL A 50 -14.54 0.66 3.80
CA VAL A 50 -15.43 0.09 2.78
C VAL A 50 -16.88 0.24 3.21
N THR A 51 -17.78 0.49 2.26
CA THR A 51 -19.22 0.51 2.53
C THR A 51 -19.73 -0.93 2.57
N GLY A 52 -20.32 -1.31 3.71
CA GLY A 52 -20.96 -2.60 3.89
C GLY A 52 -22.27 -2.73 3.10
N THR A 53 -22.84 -3.91 3.12
CA THR A 53 -24.08 -4.21 2.37
C THR A 53 -25.32 -3.54 2.96
N THR A 54 -25.23 -3.01 4.18
CA THR A 54 -26.30 -2.24 4.83
C THR A 54 -26.08 -0.73 4.77
N GLY A 55 -25.02 -0.28 4.09
CA GLY A 55 -24.66 1.14 3.95
C GLY A 55 -23.81 1.69 5.10
N GLU A 56 -23.45 0.86 6.07
CA GLU A 56 -22.53 1.19 7.15
C GLU A 56 -21.09 1.31 6.61
N THR A 57 -20.28 2.17 7.23
CA THR A 57 -18.84 2.22 6.92
C THR A 57 -18.09 1.25 7.83
N LEU A 58 -17.39 0.30 7.22
CA LEU A 58 -16.59 -0.72 7.90
C LEU A 58 -15.10 -0.42 7.74
N GLN A 59 -14.32 -0.81 8.75
CA GLN A 59 -12.86 -0.87 8.65
C GLN A 59 -12.42 -2.28 8.28
N SER A 60 -11.72 -2.42 7.16
CA SER A 60 -11.12 -3.67 6.69
C SER A 60 -9.60 -3.57 6.73
N PHE A 61 -8.97 -4.26 7.69
CA PHE A 61 -7.52 -4.33 7.80
C PHE A 61 -6.85 -5.08 6.63
N PRO A 62 -7.40 -6.19 6.09
CA PRO A 62 -6.85 -6.82 4.89
C PRO A 62 -6.84 -5.88 3.68
N LEU A 63 -7.90 -5.05 3.54
CA LEU A 63 -7.97 -4.02 2.50
C LEU A 63 -6.93 -2.92 2.73
N ALA A 64 -6.77 -2.46 3.98
CA ALA A 64 -5.75 -1.48 4.33
C ALA A 64 -4.34 -1.95 3.96
N ILE A 65 -3.99 -3.20 4.27
CA ILE A 65 -2.70 -3.82 3.90
C ILE A 65 -2.52 -3.81 2.39
N THR A 66 -3.53 -4.27 1.65
CA THR A 66 -3.48 -4.30 0.18
C THR A 66 -3.25 -2.91 -0.40
N GLN A 67 -3.99 -1.91 0.09
CA GLN A 67 -3.86 -0.52 -0.36
C GLN A 67 -2.47 0.04 -0.06
N LEU A 68 -1.93 -0.19 1.16
CA LEU A 68 -0.58 0.25 1.53
C LEU A 68 0.50 -0.34 0.62
N LEU A 69 0.42 -1.64 0.31
CA LEU A 69 1.37 -2.31 -0.57
C LEU A 69 1.32 -1.77 -2.00
N ILE A 70 0.11 -1.60 -2.56
CA ILE A 70 -0.08 -1.02 -3.89
C ILE A 70 0.50 0.40 -3.91
N THR A 71 0.15 1.23 -2.93
CA THR A 71 0.65 2.62 -2.83
C THR A 71 2.16 2.67 -2.75
N TYR A 72 2.80 1.85 -1.89
CA TYR A 72 4.26 1.75 -1.81
C TYR A 72 4.88 1.44 -3.18
N HIS A 73 4.37 0.42 -3.88
CA HIS A 73 4.93 0.02 -5.17
C HIS A 73 4.69 1.06 -6.27
N MET A 74 3.53 1.72 -6.30
CA MET A 74 3.25 2.81 -7.23
C MET A 74 4.21 3.98 -7.01
N LEU A 75 4.41 4.39 -5.76
CA LEU A 75 5.29 5.50 -5.42
C LEU A 75 6.75 5.17 -5.67
N LYS A 76 7.19 3.95 -5.35
CA LYS A 76 8.53 3.47 -5.67
C LYS A 76 8.77 3.47 -7.18
N ALA A 77 7.83 2.97 -7.98
CA ALA A 77 7.93 2.98 -9.44
C ALA A 77 8.00 4.42 -10.00
N ALA A 78 7.13 5.32 -9.55
CA ALA A 78 7.13 6.72 -9.97
C ALA A 78 8.46 7.44 -9.68
N ASN A 79 9.10 7.12 -8.54
CA ASN A 79 10.40 7.71 -8.18
C ASN A 79 11.59 7.03 -8.88
N ILE A 80 11.50 5.73 -9.21
CA ILE A 80 12.47 5.08 -10.07
C ILE A 80 12.51 5.78 -11.44
N HIS A 81 11.36 6.21 -11.97
CA HIS A 81 11.32 7.01 -13.21
C HIS A 81 12.01 8.38 -13.06
N GLN A 82 11.89 9.05 -11.90
CA GLN A 82 12.60 10.31 -11.66
C GLN A 82 14.13 10.16 -11.57
N LEU A 83 14.64 9.03 -11.05
CA LEU A 83 16.08 8.73 -11.11
C LEU A 83 16.55 8.36 -12.52
N GLY A 84 15.70 7.68 -13.31
CA GLY A 84 15.99 7.34 -14.71
C GLY A 84 16.15 8.57 -15.61
N ASP A 85 15.39 9.63 -15.38
CA ASP A 85 15.47 10.90 -16.12
C ASP A 85 16.70 11.77 -15.74
N LEU A 86 17.37 11.47 -14.63
CA LEU A 86 18.62 12.14 -14.23
C LEU A 86 19.89 11.49 -14.84
N GLY A 87 19.74 10.52 -15.74
CA GLY A 87 20.85 10.02 -16.55
C GLY A 87 21.98 9.33 -15.77
N LEU A 88 21.73 8.87 -14.55
CA LEU A 88 22.65 7.98 -13.84
C LEU A 88 22.25 6.52 -14.11
N SER A 89 22.65 6.04 -15.29
CA SER A 89 22.80 4.60 -15.50
C SER A 89 23.98 4.13 -14.63
N LEU A 90 23.75 3.06 -13.86
CA LEU A 90 24.82 2.17 -13.44
C LEU A 90 25.54 1.60 -14.67
#